data_AF-A0A7L5BRU9-F1
#
_entry.id   AF-A0A7L5BRU9-F1
#
_cell.length_a   1.000
_cell.length_b   1.000
_cell.length_c   1.000
_cell.angle_alpha   90.00
_cell.angle_beta   90.00
_cell.angle_gamma   90.00
#
_symmetry.space_group_name_H-M   'P 1'
#
loop_
_entity.id
_entity.type
_entity.pdbx_description
1 polymer ?
#
loop_
_entity_poly.entity_id
_entity_poly.type
_entity_poly.pdbx_seq_one_letter_code
_entity_poly.pdbx_strand_id
1 'polypeptide(L)'
;MIAAAYDRLGIAGSSVLMVGSGVAPSSDEAAYLRSSLSNCRLSNGSALLVSKLGVMGSAEAVLADFSLDQFAGISPRGGKEEKGRFAVVDFGSKEWRIALVSDGAEGDEVEFRKVDIETAMFVEKRTCEIIETRLNVSVNGVAEIFETGVCYAKRGKRDITMHIAQARREAWREFGPILIAEIGRHGASTIYGAGGNATVLKEASSGIKDIDFKIAKQCEVSIVRGLLKSARRWGEQG
;
A
#
# COMPACT_ATOMS: atom_id res chain seq x y z
N MET A 1 6.38 16.45 -3.48
CA MET A 1 5.71 15.12 -3.47
C MET A 1 4.21 15.22 -3.21
N ILE A 2 3.75 15.85 -2.12
CA ILE A 2 2.30 15.87 -1.78
C ILE A 2 1.44 16.57 -2.84
N ALA A 3 1.84 17.76 -3.32
CA ALA A 3 1.13 18.44 -4.41
C ALA A 3 1.03 17.59 -5.69
N ALA A 4 2.13 16.93 -6.09
CA ALA A 4 2.15 16.03 -7.24
C ALA A 4 1.26 14.78 -7.05
N ALA A 5 1.10 14.29 -5.83
CA ALA A 5 0.17 13.20 -5.53
C ALA A 5 -1.30 13.66 -5.68
N TYR A 6 -1.63 14.86 -5.21
CA TYR A 6 -2.97 15.46 -5.41
C TYR A 6 -3.25 15.72 -6.90
N ASP A 7 -2.28 16.25 -7.65
CA ASP A 7 -2.39 16.47 -9.09
C ASP A 7 -2.61 15.15 -9.85
N ARG A 8 -1.83 14.10 -9.55
CA ARG A 8 -2.00 12.76 -10.15
C ARG A 8 -3.37 12.14 -9.87
N LEU A 9 -4.00 12.54 -8.77
CA LEU A 9 -5.31 12.03 -8.36
C LEU A 9 -6.45 12.97 -8.77
N GLY A 10 -6.16 14.12 -9.38
CA GLY A 10 -7.14 15.09 -9.84
C GLY A 10 -7.91 15.78 -8.70
N ILE A 11 -7.32 15.89 -7.50
CA ILE A 11 -8.00 16.42 -6.31
C ILE A 11 -7.59 17.87 -6.08
N ALA A 12 -8.56 18.81 -6.07
CA ALA A 12 -8.33 20.25 -5.95
C ALA A 12 -8.13 20.76 -4.49
N GLY A 13 -7.76 19.88 -3.57
CA GLY A 13 -7.59 20.18 -2.13
C GLY A 13 -8.41 19.26 -1.22
N SER A 14 -8.12 19.29 0.08
CA SER A 14 -8.86 18.55 1.11
C SER A 14 -8.74 19.27 2.45
N SER A 15 -9.86 19.49 3.13
CA SER A 15 -9.89 20.09 4.48
C SER A 15 -9.21 19.20 5.52
N VAL A 16 -9.16 17.90 5.28
CA VAL A 16 -8.48 16.91 6.11
C VAL A 16 -7.28 16.34 5.35
N LEU A 17 -6.14 16.17 6.01
CA LEU A 17 -5.07 15.33 5.50
C LEU A 17 -4.88 14.13 6.43
N MET A 18 -4.99 12.92 5.86
CA MET A 18 -4.63 11.68 6.54
C MET A 18 -3.17 11.35 6.25
N VAL A 19 -2.36 11.23 7.29
CA VAL A 19 -0.96 10.85 7.21
C VAL A 19 -0.83 9.35 7.46
N GLY A 20 -0.08 8.66 6.59
CA GLY A 20 0.24 7.24 6.72
C GLY A 20 1.18 6.98 7.90
N SER A 21 0.67 6.98 9.12
CA SER A 21 1.45 6.78 10.37
C SER A 21 0.64 5.99 11.38
N GLY A 22 1.32 5.14 12.16
CA GLY A 22 0.74 4.50 13.34
C GLY A 22 0.69 5.40 14.58
N VAL A 23 1.40 6.54 14.54
CA VAL A 23 1.50 7.49 15.66
C VAL A 23 0.98 8.86 15.21
N ALA A 24 0.08 9.42 16.00
CA ALA A 24 -0.42 10.77 15.77
C ALA A 24 0.73 11.79 15.87
N PRO A 25 0.84 12.75 14.93
CA PRO A 25 1.83 13.81 15.06
C PRO A 25 1.56 14.60 16.34
N SER A 26 2.62 15.03 17.00
CA SER A 26 2.54 16.01 18.08
C SER A 26 1.89 17.32 17.59
N SER A 27 1.45 18.17 18.52
CA SER A 27 0.88 19.48 18.19
C SER A 27 1.78 20.31 17.29
N ASP A 28 3.09 20.25 17.54
CA ASP A 28 4.09 21.05 16.87
C ASP A 28 4.37 20.51 15.46
N GLU A 29 4.47 19.18 15.32
CA GLU A 29 4.57 18.52 14.01
C GLU A 29 3.31 18.76 13.17
N ALA A 30 2.13 18.71 13.79
CA ALA A 30 0.87 18.97 13.13
C ALA A 30 0.76 20.44 12.67
N ALA A 31 1.26 21.39 13.46
CA ALA A 31 1.34 22.80 13.07
C ALA A 31 2.36 23.02 11.94
N TYR A 32 3.53 22.39 12.04
CA TYR A 32 4.57 22.43 11.01
C TYR A 32 4.10 21.85 9.67
N LEU A 33 3.42 20.70 9.69
CA LEU A 33 2.86 20.07 8.49
C LEU A 33 1.79 20.95 7.85
N ARG A 34 0.86 21.51 8.64
CA ARG A 34 -0.16 22.44 8.14
C ARG A 34 0.48 23.67 7.49
N SER A 35 1.47 24.28 8.15
CA SER A 35 2.20 25.42 7.60
C SER A 35 2.91 25.06 6.29
N SER A 36 3.63 23.94 6.25
CA SER A 36 4.34 23.46 5.06
C SER A 36 3.40 23.17 3.88
N LEU A 37 2.22 22.61 4.15
CA LEU A 37 1.20 22.33 3.13
C LEU A 37 0.56 23.60 2.58
N SER A 38 0.32 24.61 3.43
CA SER A 38 -0.22 25.90 3.00
C SER A 38 0.68 26.63 1.98
N ASN A 39 1.97 26.31 1.99
CA ASN A 39 2.96 26.81 1.04
C ASN A 39 3.06 25.98 -0.25
N CYS A 40 2.45 24.79 -0.29
CA CYS A 40 2.40 23.98 -1.50
C CYS A 40 1.39 24.57 -2.50
N ARG A 41 1.70 24.45 -3.78
CA ARG A 41 0.82 24.83 -4.89
C ARG A 41 0.59 23.62 -5.78
N LEU A 42 -0.67 23.41 -6.14
CA LEU A 42 -1.06 22.45 -7.17
C LEU A 42 -0.69 22.98 -8.56
N SER A 43 -0.70 22.09 -9.55
CA SER A 43 -0.43 22.45 -10.96
C SER A 43 -1.31 23.58 -11.51
N ASN A 44 -2.52 23.75 -10.95
CA ASN A 44 -3.46 24.82 -11.28
C ASN A 44 -3.26 26.12 -10.48
N GLY A 45 -2.20 26.22 -9.67
CA GLY A 45 -1.89 27.39 -8.83
C GLY A 45 -2.64 27.47 -7.49
N SER A 46 -3.55 26.54 -7.20
CA SER A 46 -4.32 26.53 -5.95
C SER A 46 -3.44 26.15 -4.75
N ALA A 47 -3.69 26.78 -3.60
CA ALA A 47 -3.05 26.42 -2.33
C ALA A 47 -3.74 25.20 -1.70
N LEU A 48 -2.96 24.33 -1.06
CA LEU A 48 -3.50 23.24 -0.25
C LEU A 48 -3.88 23.76 1.14
N LEU A 49 -5.17 23.87 1.41
CA LEU A 49 -5.70 24.28 2.72
C LEU A 49 -6.12 23.05 3.53
N VAL A 50 -5.33 22.72 4.56
CA VAL A 50 -5.59 21.60 5.47
C VAL A 50 -5.93 22.13 6.86
N SER A 51 -7.17 21.93 7.30
CA SER A 51 -7.66 22.37 8.61
C SER A 51 -7.54 21.28 9.68
N LYS A 52 -7.68 20.00 9.30
CA LYS A 52 -7.56 18.84 10.19
C LYS A 52 -6.47 17.88 9.72
N LEU A 53 -5.77 17.28 10.67
CA LEU A 53 -4.78 16.23 10.43
C LEU A 53 -5.23 14.95 11.15
N GLY A 54 -5.25 13.85 10.41
CA GLY A 54 -5.46 12.51 10.97
C GLY A 54 -4.31 11.59 10.66
N VAL A 55 -4.31 10.45 11.34
CA VAL A 55 -3.38 9.37 11.07
C VAL A 55 -4.13 8.09 10.76
N MET A 56 -3.54 7.29 9.89
CA MET A 56 -4.07 6.01 9.48
C MET A 56 -2.89 5.12 9.11
N GLY A 57 -2.88 3.89 9.61
CA GLY A 57 -1.88 2.91 9.19
C GLY A 57 -2.09 2.53 7.71
N SER A 58 -1.04 2.00 7.09
CA SER A 58 -1.10 1.70 5.65
C SER A 58 -2.10 0.59 5.34
N ALA A 59 -2.20 -0.46 6.16
CA ALA A 59 -3.18 -1.53 5.97
C ALA A 59 -4.62 -1.00 6.11
N GLU A 60 -4.89 -0.11 7.07
CA GLU A 60 -6.19 0.56 7.21
C GLU A 60 -6.51 1.45 6.00
N ALA A 61 -5.51 2.12 5.45
CA ALA A 61 -5.67 2.88 4.21
C ALA A 61 -6.00 1.96 3.02
N VAL A 62 -5.35 0.80 2.91
CA VAL A 62 -5.71 -0.20 1.89
C VAL A 62 -7.16 -0.64 2.04
N LEU A 63 -7.61 -0.93 3.27
CA LEU A 63 -9.01 -1.27 3.54
C LEU A 63 -9.96 -0.15 3.10
N ALA A 64 -9.62 1.10 3.39
CA ALA A 64 -10.42 2.25 2.97
C ALA A 64 -10.49 2.37 1.43
N ASP A 65 -9.42 2.03 0.70
CA ASP A 65 -9.45 2.05 -0.77
C ASP A 65 -10.39 0.99 -1.37
N PHE A 66 -10.44 -0.19 -0.74
CA PHE A 66 -11.40 -1.24 -1.11
C PHE A 66 -12.85 -0.85 -0.75
N SER A 67 -13.04 -0.29 0.44
CA SER A 67 -14.36 -0.08 1.06
C SER A 67 -15.07 1.20 0.58
N LEU A 68 -14.30 2.25 0.27
CA LEU A 68 -14.87 3.55 -0.11
C LEU A 68 -14.86 3.73 -1.63
N ASP A 69 -15.91 4.34 -2.16
CA ASP A 69 -15.94 4.84 -3.53
C ASP A 69 -15.16 6.17 -3.66
N GLN A 70 -15.15 6.75 -4.86
CA GLN A 70 -14.44 8.02 -5.12
C GLN A 70 -15.07 9.23 -4.43
N PHE A 71 -16.32 9.13 -4.01
CA PHE A 71 -17.07 10.16 -3.29
C PHE A 71 -17.09 9.89 -1.78
N ALA A 72 -16.24 8.99 -1.29
CA ALA A 72 -16.18 8.60 0.12
C ALA A 72 -17.47 7.96 0.67
N GLY A 73 -18.39 7.60 -0.23
CA GLY A 73 -19.50 6.71 0.06
C GLY A 73 -18.97 5.33 0.38
N ILE A 74 -19.65 4.62 1.30
CA ILE A 74 -19.40 3.19 1.48
C ILE A 74 -19.85 2.54 0.18
N SER A 75 -18.90 2.03 -0.60
CA SER A 75 -19.21 1.39 -1.86
C SER A 75 -19.78 0.01 -1.55
N PRO A 76 -21.03 -0.30 -1.90
CA PRO A 76 -21.52 -1.67 -1.86
C PRO A 76 -20.88 -2.43 -3.04
N ARG A 77 -19.56 -2.69 -3.00
CA ARG A 77 -18.94 -3.52 -4.04
C ARG A 77 -19.39 -4.95 -3.83
N GLY A 78 -20.34 -5.37 -4.67
CA GLY A 78 -20.36 -6.72 -5.25
C GLY A 78 -20.48 -7.89 -4.27
N GLY A 79 -21.39 -7.81 -3.30
CA GLY A 79 -22.03 -9.01 -2.74
C GLY A 79 -21.24 -9.80 -1.70
N LYS A 80 -21.77 -9.82 -0.48
CA LYS A 80 -21.60 -10.85 0.57
C LYS A 80 -20.30 -10.94 1.38
N GLU A 81 -19.27 -10.15 1.13
CA GLU A 81 -18.10 -10.12 2.03
C GLU A 81 -18.04 -8.79 2.80
N GLU A 82 -17.89 -8.74 4.13
CA GLU A 82 -17.66 -9.78 5.14
C GLU A 82 -17.90 -9.14 6.52
N LYS A 83 -19.08 -9.34 7.13
CA LYS A 83 -19.05 -9.54 8.59
C LYS A 83 -18.30 -10.84 8.79
N GLY A 84 -17.16 -10.82 9.47
CA GLY A 84 -16.27 -11.97 9.56
C GLY A 84 -14.83 -11.57 9.83
N ARG A 85 -13.91 -12.49 9.49
CA ARG A 85 -12.48 -12.33 9.70
C ARG A 85 -11.75 -12.32 8.37
N PHE A 86 -10.98 -11.25 8.11
CA PHE A 86 -10.18 -11.11 6.91
C PHE A 86 -8.85 -10.43 7.20
N ALA A 87 -7.93 -10.46 6.25
CA ALA A 87 -6.64 -9.80 6.36
C ALA A 87 -6.51 -8.68 5.33
N VAL A 88 -5.93 -7.56 5.75
CA VAL A 88 -5.55 -6.45 4.86
C VAL A 88 -4.04 -6.29 4.92
N VAL A 89 -3.38 -6.27 3.78
CA VAL A 89 -1.92 -6.37 3.71
C VAL A 89 -1.33 -5.30 2.81
N ASP A 90 -0.42 -4.51 3.38
CA ASP A 90 0.49 -3.62 2.66
C ASP A 90 1.82 -4.33 2.40
N PHE A 91 2.04 -4.73 1.15
CA PHE A 91 3.27 -5.33 0.64
C PHE A 91 4.33 -4.27 0.37
N GLY A 92 4.85 -3.70 1.46
CA GLY A 92 5.98 -2.78 1.42
C GLY A 92 7.30 -3.46 1.07
N SER A 93 8.31 -2.65 0.76
CA SER A 93 9.67 -3.13 0.48
C SER A 93 10.41 -3.56 1.74
N LYS A 94 10.30 -2.79 2.83
CA LYS A 94 11.00 -3.11 4.09
C LYS A 94 10.27 -4.15 4.93
N GLU A 95 8.95 -4.09 4.94
CA GLU A 95 8.10 -4.94 5.75
C GLU A 95 6.74 -5.10 5.06
N TRP A 96 6.11 -6.25 5.30
CA TRP A 96 4.70 -6.46 4.97
C TRP A 96 3.88 -6.22 6.23
N ARG A 97 2.99 -5.23 6.17
CA ARG A 97 2.15 -4.84 7.30
C ARG A 97 0.78 -5.45 7.13
N ILE A 98 0.34 -6.19 8.14
CA ILE A 98 -0.90 -6.97 8.11
C ILE A 98 -1.83 -6.41 9.18
N ALA A 99 -3.04 -6.07 8.78
CA ALA A 99 -4.15 -5.86 9.68
C ALA A 99 -5.11 -7.05 9.57
N LEU A 100 -5.17 -7.85 10.64
CA LEU A 100 -6.17 -8.89 10.81
C LEU A 100 -7.44 -8.23 11.36
N VAL A 101 -8.50 -8.25 10.57
CA VAL A 101 -9.75 -7.56 10.85
C VAL A 101 -10.78 -8.55 11.34
N SER A 102 -11.49 -8.20 12.40
CA SER A 102 -12.71 -8.87 12.85
C SER A 102 -13.84 -7.86 12.80
N ASP A 103 -14.75 -7.96 11.83
CA ASP A 103 -15.92 -7.09 11.70
C ASP A 103 -17.17 -7.91 12.03
N GLY A 104 -17.87 -7.61 13.12
CA GLY A 104 -19.12 -8.31 13.42
C GLY A 104 -18.96 -9.71 14.04
N ALA A 105 -17.74 -10.15 14.36
CA ALA A 105 -17.47 -11.51 14.83
C ALA A 105 -17.85 -11.75 16.31
N GLU A 106 -17.75 -10.72 17.16
CA GLU A 106 -18.11 -10.77 18.59
C GLU A 106 -18.97 -9.57 19.06
N GLY A 107 -19.44 -8.71 18.15
CA GLY A 107 -20.20 -7.50 18.45
C GLY A 107 -20.35 -6.58 17.23
N ASP A 108 -20.79 -5.34 17.40
CA ASP A 108 -20.88 -4.34 16.32
C ASP A 108 -19.57 -3.54 16.10
N GLU A 109 -18.48 -3.92 16.79
CA GLU A 109 -17.17 -3.27 16.66
C GLU A 109 -16.27 -3.97 15.64
N VAL A 110 -15.41 -3.16 14.99
CA VAL A 110 -14.37 -3.63 14.08
C VAL A 110 -13.04 -3.65 14.83
N GLU A 111 -12.47 -4.83 15.02
CA GLU A 111 -11.17 -4.99 15.67
C GLU A 111 -10.04 -5.15 14.65
N PHE A 112 -8.88 -4.58 14.99
CA PHE A 112 -7.66 -4.68 14.20
C PHE A 112 -6.53 -5.27 15.04
N ARG A 113 -6.04 -6.44 14.66
CA ARG A 113 -4.77 -6.98 15.17
C ARG A 113 -3.67 -6.78 14.12
N LYS A 114 -2.62 -6.06 14.51
CA LYS A 114 -1.48 -5.75 13.63
C LYS A 114 -0.40 -6.82 13.73
N VAL A 115 0.14 -7.23 12.60
CA VAL A 115 1.28 -8.13 12.48
C VAL A 115 2.19 -7.62 11.37
N ASP A 116 3.49 -7.57 11.62
CA ASP A 116 4.47 -7.15 10.64
C ASP A 116 5.42 -8.31 10.30
N ILE A 117 5.71 -8.49 9.00
CA ILE A 117 6.74 -9.41 8.52
C ILE A 117 7.87 -8.56 7.95
N GLU A 118 9.03 -8.55 8.62
CA GLU A 118 10.20 -7.84 8.13
C GLU A 118 10.77 -8.55 6.89
N THR A 119 10.78 -7.85 5.76
CA THR A 119 11.29 -8.36 4.48
C THR A 119 12.61 -7.71 4.09
N ALA A 120 13.05 -6.68 4.81
CA ALA A 120 14.35 -6.03 4.68
C ALA A 120 14.77 -5.68 3.23
N MET A 121 13.82 -5.24 2.40
CA MET A 121 14.04 -4.92 0.97
C MET A 121 14.52 -6.13 0.14
N PHE A 122 14.04 -7.33 0.47
CA PHE A 122 14.48 -8.58 -0.14
C PHE A 122 14.37 -8.54 -1.66
N VAL A 123 13.23 -8.12 -2.22
CA VAL A 123 12.99 -8.13 -3.67
C VAL A 123 13.99 -7.23 -4.38
N GLU A 124 14.23 -6.03 -3.85
CA GLU A 124 15.17 -5.06 -4.38
C GLU A 124 16.61 -5.57 -4.32
N LYS A 125 17.05 -6.03 -3.14
CA LYS A 125 18.39 -6.59 -2.93
C LYS A 125 18.63 -7.79 -3.85
N ARG A 126 17.68 -8.71 -3.89
CA ARG A 126 17.78 -9.92 -4.68
C ARG A 126 17.79 -9.63 -6.18
N THR A 127 16.99 -8.66 -6.63
CA THR A 127 17.04 -8.19 -8.02
C THR A 127 18.42 -7.63 -8.37
N CYS A 128 19.00 -6.81 -7.48
CA CYS A 128 20.33 -6.25 -7.68
C CYS A 128 21.39 -7.36 -7.78
N GLU A 129 21.38 -8.32 -6.86
CA GLU A 129 22.28 -9.47 -6.88
C GLU A 129 22.18 -10.26 -8.21
N ILE A 130 20.97 -10.55 -8.69
CA ILE A 130 20.80 -11.29 -9.94
C ILE A 130 21.36 -10.48 -11.12
N ILE A 131 21.14 -9.16 -11.17
CA ILE A 131 21.68 -8.30 -12.23
C ILE A 131 23.20 -8.25 -12.17
N GLU A 132 23.78 -8.01 -10.99
CA GLU A 132 25.22 -7.88 -10.81
C GLU A 132 25.93 -9.20 -11.14
N THR A 133 25.38 -10.33 -10.69
CA THR A 133 26.00 -11.65 -10.92
C THR A 133 25.78 -12.18 -12.34
N ARG A 134 24.56 -12.10 -12.88
CA ARG A 134 24.23 -12.70 -14.19
C ARG A 134 24.49 -11.78 -15.37
N LEU A 135 24.33 -10.47 -15.18
CA LEU A 135 24.48 -9.49 -16.26
C LEU A 135 25.84 -8.78 -16.20
N ASN A 136 26.57 -8.89 -15.07
CA ASN A 136 27.84 -8.21 -14.82
C ASN A 136 27.73 -6.69 -15.02
N VAL A 137 26.67 -6.11 -14.46
CA VAL A 137 26.32 -4.68 -14.54
C VAL A 137 26.17 -4.14 -13.12
N SER A 138 26.85 -3.04 -12.81
CA SER A 138 26.64 -2.32 -11.55
C SER A 138 25.27 -1.64 -11.57
N VAL A 139 24.50 -1.88 -10.52
CA VAL A 139 23.14 -1.33 -10.40
C VAL A 139 23.20 0.09 -9.86
N ASN A 140 22.65 1.05 -10.61
CA ASN A 140 22.42 2.41 -10.17
C ASN A 140 20.94 2.74 -10.40
N GLY A 141 20.28 3.39 -9.42
CA GLY A 141 18.87 3.79 -9.56
C GLY A 141 17.86 2.65 -9.44
N VAL A 142 17.85 1.93 -8.31
CA VAL A 142 16.93 0.79 -8.06
C VAL A 142 15.47 1.17 -8.29
N ALA A 143 15.03 2.35 -7.86
CA ALA A 143 13.65 2.79 -8.06
C ALA A 143 13.28 2.91 -9.56
N GLU A 144 14.15 3.50 -10.37
CA GLU A 144 13.93 3.64 -11.82
C GLU A 144 13.90 2.27 -12.52
N ILE A 145 14.73 1.34 -12.05
CA ILE A 145 14.76 -0.04 -12.56
C ILE A 145 13.44 -0.76 -12.31
N PHE A 146 12.84 -0.59 -11.13
CA PHE A 146 11.55 -1.19 -10.79
C PHE A 146 10.38 -0.49 -11.50
N GLU A 147 10.50 0.80 -11.80
CA GLU A 147 9.50 1.56 -12.57
C GLU A 147 9.52 1.19 -14.07
N THR A 148 10.72 1.08 -14.65
CA THR A 148 10.89 0.90 -16.10
C THR A 148 11.06 -0.56 -16.53
N GLY A 149 11.45 -1.46 -15.60
CA GLY A 149 11.85 -2.83 -15.93
C GLY A 149 13.17 -2.92 -16.69
N VAL A 150 13.93 -1.81 -16.78
CA VAL A 150 15.13 -1.71 -17.61
C VAL A 150 16.34 -1.34 -16.77
N CYS A 151 17.46 -2.01 -17.03
CA CYS A 151 18.76 -1.67 -16.49
C CYS A 151 19.70 -1.18 -17.60
N TYR A 152 20.49 -0.14 -17.32
CA TYR A 152 21.49 0.40 -18.24
C TYR A 152 22.85 -0.26 -18.04
N ALA A 153 23.30 -1.02 -19.04
CA ALA A 153 24.63 -1.62 -19.09
C ALA A 153 25.56 -0.81 -20.00
N LYS A 154 26.88 -1.01 -19.87
CA LYS A 154 27.90 -0.36 -20.75
C LYS A 154 27.63 -0.53 -22.25
N ARG A 155 26.89 -1.58 -22.66
CA ARG A 155 26.58 -1.91 -24.06
C ARG A 155 25.10 -1.73 -24.42
N GLY A 156 24.32 -0.99 -23.62
CA GLY A 156 22.92 -0.66 -23.93
C GLY A 156 21.93 -0.98 -22.81
N LYS A 157 20.65 -0.82 -23.12
CA LYS A 157 19.52 -1.12 -22.23
C LYS A 157 19.26 -2.63 -22.18
N ARG A 158 18.97 -3.18 -21.00
CA ARG A 158 18.56 -4.58 -20.80
C ARG A 158 17.23 -4.63 -20.10
N ASP A 159 16.30 -5.43 -20.64
CA ASP A 159 15.07 -5.79 -19.95
C ASP A 159 15.39 -6.79 -18.83
N ILE A 160 14.97 -6.47 -17.62
CA ILE A 160 15.18 -7.27 -16.41
C ILE A 160 13.86 -7.68 -15.76
N THR A 161 12.72 -7.50 -16.42
CA THR A 161 11.38 -7.78 -15.88
C THR A 161 11.28 -9.20 -15.34
N MET A 162 11.86 -10.17 -16.05
CA MET A 162 11.92 -11.57 -15.62
C MET A 162 12.75 -11.78 -14.35
N HIS A 163 13.75 -10.95 -14.10
CA HIS A 163 14.64 -11.04 -12.93
C HIS A 163 13.94 -10.44 -11.70
N ILE A 164 13.22 -9.32 -11.88
CA ILE A 164 12.31 -8.79 -10.85
C ILE A 164 11.26 -9.84 -10.49
N ALA A 165 10.61 -10.46 -11.48
CA ALA A 165 9.62 -11.51 -11.24
C ALA A 165 10.22 -12.73 -10.52
N GLN A 166 11.48 -13.09 -10.83
CA GLN A 166 12.19 -14.15 -10.10
C GLN A 166 12.40 -13.76 -8.62
N ALA A 167 12.94 -12.57 -8.35
CA ALA A 167 13.15 -12.09 -6.99
C ALA A 167 11.84 -12.03 -6.18
N ARG A 168 10.74 -11.63 -6.83
CA ARG A 168 9.39 -11.64 -6.26
C ARG A 168 8.93 -13.05 -5.86
N ARG A 169 9.11 -14.05 -6.73
CA ARG A 169 8.79 -15.46 -6.41
C ARG A 169 9.64 -16.01 -5.28
N GLU A 170 10.91 -15.61 -5.20
CA GLU A 170 11.80 -15.99 -4.10
C GLU A 170 11.34 -15.35 -2.78
N ALA A 171 10.96 -14.06 -2.78
CA ALA A 171 10.37 -13.40 -1.63
C ALA A 171 9.08 -14.08 -1.16
N TRP A 172 8.21 -14.48 -2.09
CA TRP A 172 7.01 -15.25 -1.74
C TRP A 172 7.34 -16.57 -1.05
N ARG A 173 8.32 -17.32 -1.57
CA ARG A 173 8.72 -18.60 -0.98
C ARG A 173 9.22 -18.44 0.45
N GLU A 174 9.88 -17.32 0.74
CA GLU A 174 10.45 -17.03 2.05
C GLU A 174 9.41 -16.50 3.04
N PHE A 175 8.66 -15.47 2.67
CA PHE A 175 7.77 -14.74 3.58
C PHE A 175 6.29 -15.14 3.48
N GLY A 176 5.88 -15.69 2.32
CA GLY A 176 4.51 -16.11 2.06
C GLY A 176 3.97 -17.11 3.08
N PRO A 177 4.69 -18.20 3.44
CA PRO A 177 4.22 -19.16 4.44
C PRO A 177 3.93 -18.54 5.81
N ILE A 178 4.69 -17.52 6.22
CA ILE A 178 4.48 -16.79 7.48
C ILE A 178 3.15 -16.02 7.41
N LEU A 179 2.94 -15.29 6.32
CA LEU A 179 1.68 -14.57 6.07
C LEU A 179 0.48 -15.52 6.13
N ILE A 180 0.54 -16.65 5.42
CA ILE A 180 -0.55 -17.63 5.39
C ILE A 180 -0.81 -18.22 6.77
N ALA A 181 0.24 -18.49 7.56
CA ALA A 181 0.08 -19.01 8.91
C ALA A 181 -0.59 -18.00 9.86
N GLU A 182 -0.26 -16.71 9.77
CA GLU A 182 -0.91 -15.66 10.58
C GLU A 182 -2.39 -15.52 10.24
N ILE A 183 -2.71 -15.55 8.96
CA ILE A 183 -4.08 -15.42 8.45
C ILE A 183 -4.92 -16.64 8.82
N GLY A 184 -4.35 -17.85 8.65
CA GLY A 184 -4.99 -19.09 9.07
C GLY A 184 -5.24 -19.15 10.58
N ARG A 185 -4.30 -18.65 11.41
CA ARG A 185 -4.49 -18.54 12.87
C ARG A 185 -5.60 -17.56 13.26
N HIS A 186 -5.81 -16.52 12.46
CA HIS A 186 -6.95 -15.60 12.63
C HIS A 186 -8.28 -16.26 12.23
N GLY A 187 -8.24 -17.27 11.36
CA GLY A 187 -9.45 -17.86 10.76
C GLY A 187 -9.98 -17.03 9.60
N ALA A 188 -9.11 -16.25 8.95
CA ALA A 188 -9.44 -15.50 7.74
C ALA A 188 -9.24 -16.36 6.50
N SER A 189 -10.17 -16.26 5.55
CA SER A 189 -10.07 -16.87 4.21
C SER A 189 -9.84 -15.86 3.10
N THR A 190 -9.83 -14.56 3.42
CA THR A 190 -9.80 -13.48 2.43
C THR A 190 -8.67 -12.50 2.72
N ILE A 191 -7.93 -12.12 1.68
CA ILE A 191 -6.81 -11.17 1.74
C ILE A 191 -7.06 -10.00 0.80
N TYR A 192 -7.07 -8.79 1.37
CA TYR A 192 -7.07 -7.53 0.64
C TYR A 192 -5.64 -6.97 0.57
N GLY A 193 -4.99 -7.11 -0.57
CA GLY A 193 -3.57 -6.76 -0.76
C GLY A 193 -3.35 -5.49 -1.58
N ALA A 194 -2.39 -4.67 -1.16
CA ALA A 194 -1.85 -3.57 -1.95
C ALA A 194 -0.38 -3.26 -1.61
N GLY A 195 0.22 -2.25 -2.25
CA GLY A 195 1.65 -1.94 -2.13
C GLY A 195 2.47 -2.38 -3.35
N GLY A 196 3.71 -1.88 -3.45
CA GLY A 196 4.58 -2.09 -4.62
C GLY A 196 4.92 -3.57 -4.87
N ASN A 197 4.93 -4.38 -3.81
CA ASN A 197 5.15 -5.82 -3.90
C ASN A 197 3.83 -6.64 -3.90
N ALA A 198 2.64 -6.03 -3.96
CA ALA A 198 1.39 -6.78 -4.00
C ALA A 198 1.22 -7.61 -5.29
N THR A 199 1.91 -7.21 -6.36
CA THR A 199 1.97 -7.99 -7.60
C THR A 199 2.60 -9.38 -7.39
N VAL A 200 3.43 -9.55 -6.36
CA VAL A 200 3.98 -10.85 -5.94
C VAL A 200 2.88 -11.85 -5.57
N LEU A 201 1.83 -11.38 -4.88
CA LEU A 201 0.70 -12.23 -4.50
C LEU A 201 -0.09 -12.74 -5.69
N LYS A 202 -0.27 -11.91 -6.72
CA LYS A 202 -1.07 -12.29 -7.89
C LYS A 202 -0.46 -13.49 -8.61
N GLU A 203 0.87 -13.57 -8.68
CA GLU A 203 1.58 -14.72 -9.28
C GLU A 203 1.51 -15.96 -8.37
N ALA A 204 1.62 -15.78 -7.07
CA ALA A 204 1.66 -16.86 -6.08
C ALA A 204 0.28 -17.48 -5.74
N SER A 205 -0.79 -16.69 -5.80
CA SER A 205 -2.16 -17.07 -5.44
C SER A 205 -2.72 -18.23 -6.28
N SER A 206 -2.20 -18.42 -7.51
CA SER A 206 -2.60 -19.55 -8.38
C SER A 206 -2.39 -20.94 -7.73
N GLY A 207 -1.52 -21.05 -6.73
CA GLY A 207 -1.24 -22.28 -6.00
C GLY A 207 -1.99 -22.47 -4.68
N ILE A 208 -2.72 -21.46 -4.19
CA ILE A 208 -3.36 -21.47 -2.86
C ILE A 208 -4.87 -21.52 -3.05
N LYS A 209 -5.47 -22.70 -2.81
CA LYS A 209 -6.89 -22.95 -3.12
C LYS A 209 -7.86 -22.44 -2.06
N ASP A 210 -7.38 -22.28 -0.81
CA ASP A 210 -8.26 -22.06 0.35
C ASP A 210 -8.30 -20.59 0.81
N ILE A 211 -7.61 -19.70 0.10
CA ILE A 211 -7.56 -18.27 0.44
C ILE A 211 -7.89 -17.45 -0.80
N ASP A 212 -8.90 -16.60 -0.70
CA ASP A 212 -9.24 -15.63 -1.73
C ASP A 212 -8.32 -14.41 -1.65
N PHE A 213 -7.74 -14.03 -2.78
CA PHE A 213 -6.81 -12.91 -2.89
C PHE A 213 -7.42 -11.78 -3.73
N LYS A 214 -7.67 -10.65 -3.07
CA LYS A 214 -8.16 -9.42 -3.69
C LYS A 214 -7.05 -8.38 -3.73
N ILE A 215 -6.55 -8.07 -4.92
CA ILE A 215 -5.50 -7.06 -5.11
C ILE A 215 -6.13 -5.74 -5.57
N ALA A 216 -5.72 -4.64 -4.93
CA ALA A 216 -6.21 -3.32 -5.29
C ALA A 216 -5.81 -2.97 -6.74
N LYS A 217 -6.71 -2.32 -7.49
CA LYS A 217 -6.37 -1.79 -8.83
C LYS A 217 -5.31 -0.70 -8.67
N GLN A 218 -4.21 -0.75 -9.42
CA GLN A 218 -3.06 0.16 -9.21
C GLN A 218 -2.59 0.09 -7.75
N CYS A 219 -2.22 -1.12 -7.31
CA CYS A 219 -1.94 -1.44 -5.91
C CYS A 219 -0.86 -0.55 -5.28
N GLU A 220 0.08 -0.04 -6.07
CA GLU A 220 1.15 0.86 -5.68
C GLU A 220 0.67 2.24 -5.19
N VAL A 221 -0.51 2.69 -5.63
CA VAL A 221 -1.12 3.96 -5.18
C VAL A 221 -2.32 3.75 -4.24
N SER A 222 -2.64 2.50 -3.88
CA SER A 222 -3.82 2.18 -3.07
C SER A 222 -3.82 2.84 -1.69
N ILE A 223 -2.67 2.85 -1.00
CA ILE A 223 -2.52 3.51 0.30
C ILE A 223 -2.86 5.00 0.19
N VAL A 224 -2.29 5.68 -0.80
CA VAL A 224 -2.54 7.11 -1.03
C VAL A 224 -4.02 7.36 -1.33
N ARG A 225 -4.62 6.53 -2.18
CA ARG A 225 -6.05 6.63 -2.52
C ARG A 225 -6.95 6.38 -1.31
N GLY A 226 -6.61 5.42 -0.46
CA GLY A 226 -7.30 5.13 0.79
C GLY A 226 -7.24 6.27 1.81
N LEU A 227 -6.07 6.86 2.00
CA LEU A 227 -5.88 8.05 2.85
C LEU A 227 -6.76 9.22 2.38
N LEU A 228 -6.85 9.44 1.06
CA LEU A 228 -7.66 10.52 0.50
C LEU A 228 -9.16 10.28 0.61
N LYS A 229 -9.61 9.05 0.34
CA LYS A 229 -11.03 8.67 0.54
C LYS A 229 -11.44 8.83 2.00
N SER A 230 -10.57 8.44 2.92
CA SER A 230 -10.79 8.58 4.37
C SER A 230 -10.81 10.05 4.80
N ALA A 231 -9.87 10.85 4.30
CA ALA A 231 -9.83 12.30 4.53
C ALA A 231 -11.14 12.97 4.10
N ARG A 232 -11.62 12.65 2.89
CA ARG A 232 -12.87 13.18 2.34
C ARG A 232 -14.07 12.80 3.21
N ARG A 233 -14.20 11.52 3.57
CA ARG A 233 -15.25 11.02 4.45
C ARG A 233 -15.29 11.76 5.78
N TRP A 234 -14.14 11.95 6.41
CA TRP A 234 -14.06 12.63 7.70
C TRP A 234 -14.34 14.13 7.58
N GLY A 235 -13.96 14.75 6.47
CA GLY A 235 -14.27 16.14 6.17
C GLY A 235 -15.77 16.40 5.97
N GLU A 236 -16.50 15.45 5.38
CA GLU A 236 -17.95 15.54 5.13
C GLU A 236 -18.81 15.23 6.36
N GLN A 237 -18.25 14.57 7.38
CA GLN A 237 -18.92 14.28 8.66
C GLN A 237 -18.82 15.42 9.69
N GLY A 238 -18.21 16.56 9.31
CA GLY A 238 -17.89 17.68 10.21
C GLY A 238 -18.67 18.95 9.93
#